data_AF-A0A381Y280-F1
#
_entry.id   AF-A0A381Y280-F1
#
_cell.length_a   1.000
_cell.length_b   1.000
_cell.length_c   1.000
_cell.angle_alpha   90.00
_cell.angle_beta   90.00
_cell.angle_gamma   90.00
#
_symmetry.space_group_name_H-M   'P 1'
#
loop_
_entity.id
_entity.type
_entity.pdbx_description
1 polymer ?
#
loop_
_entity_poly.entity_id
_entity_poly.type
_entity_poly.pdbx_seq_one_letter_code
_entity_poly.pdbx_strand_id
1 'polypeptide(L)'
;VFTLIQTLEDLIFLNEELLKCPYVAVDTEFRRTTKDNMKLALMQVNDSSEIYLIDCLQIKEPRETCSFLSSPDPKKIFHSCREDIEAIYSWTNKGVLNIYDTQIANSLLGGTYSISYQALVKEKIGLKVSKDETRTNWLKRPLTEAQLNYAASDVYYLIDLYRQQIEEFSKTNKLEWLEEESNKGSALDSFIELPRDKLFSIQKKEEKEILNEFNNMVNKISRIERINPTLLFSKQNQRILVLNTLSFGLEIALQGITNWRSRLIKEHFSAIMKSFGVS
;
A
#
# COMPACT_ATOMS: atom_id res chain seq x y z
N VAL A 1 -24.39 9.71 4.59
CA VAL A 1 -25.41 8.65 4.75
C VAL A 1 -24.70 7.34 4.46
N PHE A 2 -24.84 6.35 5.32
CA PHE A 2 -24.22 5.04 5.19
C PHE A 2 -25.23 3.97 5.59
N THR A 3 -25.02 2.74 5.13
CA THR A 3 -25.78 1.56 5.53
C THR A 3 -24.92 0.64 6.39
N LEU A 4 -25.45 0.22 7.55
CA LEU A 4 -24.77 -0.71 8.45
C LEU A 4 -25.08 -2.15 8.04
N ILE A 5 -24.03 -2.95 7.89
CA ILE A 5 -24.11 -4.38 7.58
C ILE A 5 -23.67 -5.15 8.81
N GLN A 6 -24.62 -5.78 9.49
CA GLN A 6 -24.36 -6.47 10.78
C GLN A 6 -24.73 -7.95 10.74
N THR A 7 -25.36 -8.41 9.67
CA THR A 7 -25.75 -9.81 9.49
C THR A 7 -25.00 -10.43 8.32
N LEU A 8 -24.84 -11.75 8.36
CA LEU A 8 -24.24 -12.49 7.26
C LEU A 8 -25.11 -12.43 5.99
N GLU A 9 -26.43 -12.40 6.14
CA GLU A 9 -27.38 -12.34 5.02
C GLU A 9 -27.24 -11.02 4.25
N ASP A 10 -27.20 -9.90 4.95
CA ASP A 10 -26.98 -8.58 4.34
C ASP A 10 -25.61 -8.52 3.63
N LEU A 11 -24.58 -9.14 4.23
CA LEU A 11 -23.25 -9.19 3.63
C LEU A 11 -23.20 -10.05 2.36
N ILE A 12 -23.94 -11.15 2.30
CA ILE A 12 -24.06 -11.98 1.07
C ILE A 12 -24.65 -11.14 -0.05
N PHE A 13 -25.77 -10.46 0.20
CA PHE A 13 -26.42 -9.61 -0.79
C PHE A 13 -25.48 -8.48 -1.25
N LEU A 14 -24.86 -7.79 -0.30
CA LEU A 14 -23.92 -6.72 -0.62
C LEU A 14 -22.75 -7.23 -1.47
N ASN A 15 -22.19 -8.39 -1.17
CA ASN A 15 -21.09 -8.96 -1.94
C ASN A 15 -21.47 -9.22 -3.41
N GLU A 16 -22.70 -9.69 -3.68
CA GLU A 16 -23.18 -9.87 -5.05
C GLU A 16 -23.28 -8.54 -5.82
N GLU A 17 -23.67 -7.46 -5.14
CA GLU A 17 -23.72 -6.13 -5.75
C GLU A 17 -22.31 -5.56 -5.97
N LEU A 18 -21.42 -5.64 -4.97
CA LEU A 18 -20.05 -5.15 -5.09
C LEU A 18 -19.25 -5.86 -6.18
N LEU A 19 -19.51 -7.14 -6.45
CA LEU A 19 -18.89 -7.89 -7.55
C LEU A 19 -19.26 -7.36 -8.94
N LYS A 20 -20.34 -6.59 -9.07
CA LYS A 20 -20.77 -5.98 -10.34
C LYS A 20 -20.14 -4.59 -10.56
N CYS A 21 -19.55 -4.01 -9.53
CA CYS A 21 -18.92 -2.70 -9.61
C CYS A 21 -17.59 -2.77 -10.39
N PRO A 22 -17.20 -1.69 -11.08
CA PRO A 22 -15.87 -1.61 -11.70
C PRO A 22 -14.75 -1.39 -10.67
N TYR A 23 -15.08 -0.71 -9.57
CA TYR A 23 -14.19 -0.41 -8.47
C TYR A 23 -14.99 -0.16 -7.20
N VAL A 24 -14.33 -0.33 -6.06
CA VAL A 24 -14.85 -0.02 -4.73
C VAL A 24 -13.73 0.62 -3.93
N ALA A 25 -14.04 1.66 -3.16
CA ALA A 25 -13.11 2.18 -2.15
C ALA A 25 -13.28 1.41 -0.85
N VAL A 26 -12.17 1.10 -0.19
CA VAL A 26 -12.14 0.30 1.03
C VAL A 26 -11.21 0.96 2.03
N ASP A 27 -11.62 0.94 3.29
CA ASP A 27 -10.80 1.27 4.45
C ASP A 27 -11.12 0.28 5.58
N THR A 28 -10.30 0.25 6.63
CA THR A 28 -10.58 -0.62 7.78
C THR A 28 -10.26 -0.01 9.13
N GLU A 29 -10.98 -0.48 10.14
CA GLU A 29 -10.65 -0.23 11.54
C GLU A 29 -10.36 -1.55 12.25
N PHE A 30 -9.25 -1.61 12.96
CA PHE A 30 -8.77 -2.83 13.59
C PHE A 30 -8.06 -2.56 14.91
N ARG A 31 -7.87 -3.62 15.71
CA ARG A 31 -7.01 -3.59 16.88
C ARG A 31 -5.85 -4.56 16.71
N ARG A 32 -4.63 -4.05 16.83
CA ARG A 32 -3.41 -4.86 16.93
C ARG A 32 -2.89 -4.85 18.38
N THR A 33 -2.70 -6.02 18.97
CA THR A 33 -2.11 -6.14 20.32
C THR A 33 -0.68 -6.67 20.29
N THR A 34 -0.36 -7.54 19.33
CA THR A 34 1.00 -8.02 19.03
C THR A 34 1.18 -8.06 17.51
N LYS A 35 2.41 -8.33 17.03
CA LYS A 35 2.70 -8.45 15.60
C LYS A 35 1.73 -9.38 14.89
N ASP A 36 1.46 -10.55 15.49
CA ASP A 36 0.64 -11.61 14.89
C ASP A 36 -0.82 -11.60 15.39
N ASN A 37 -1.21 -10.65 16.23
CA ASN A 37 -2.55 -10.55 16.79
C ASN A 37 -3.22 -9.26 16.31
N MET A 38 -3.82 -9.38 15.13
CA MET A 38 -4.63 -8.37 14.50
C MET A 38 -6.09 -8.83 14.48
N LYS A 39 -6.99 -7.91 14.79
CA LYS A 39 -8.43 -8.16 14.76
C LYS A 39 -9.14 -7.04 14.03
N LEU A 40 -9.69 -7.35 12.86
CA LEU A 40 -10.58 -6.45 12.13
C LEU A 40 -11.85 -6.19 12.94
N ALA A 41 -12.23 -4.92 13.04
CA ALA A 41 -13.36 -4.46 13.83
C ALA A 41 -14.48 -3.88 12.98
N LEU A 42 -14.14 -3.13 11.93
CA LEU A 42 -15.06 -2.53 10.97
C LEU A 42 -14.37 -2.49 9.61
N MET A 43 -15.13 -2.72 8.54
CA MET A 43 -14.67 -2.49 7.17
C MET A 43 -15.62 -1.49 6.50
N GLN A 44 -15.06 -0.46 5.89
CA GLN A 44 -15.84 0.54 5.17
C GLN A 44 -15.71 0.29 3.68
N VAL A 45 -16.83 0.37 2.95
CA VAL A 45 -16.84 0.19 1.49
C VAL A 45 -17.66 1.30 0.86
N ASN A 46 -17.12 1.94 -0.17
CA ASN A 46 -17.83 2.91 -1.00
C ASN A 46 -17.84 2.41 -2.45
N ASP A 47 -19.02 2.18 -3.01
CA ASP A 47 -19.20 1.66 -4.37
C ASP A 47 -19.45 2.76 -5.42
N SER A 48 -19.24 4.03 -5.03
CA SER A 48 -19.56 5.29 -5.73
C SER A 48 -21.01 5.76 -5.66
N SER A 49 -21.94 4.93 -5.19
CA SER A 49 -23.35 5.28 -4.99
C SER A 49 -23.67 5.41 -3.50
N GLU A 50 -23.20 4.45 -2.70
CA GLU A 50 -23.48 4.34 -1.28
C GLU A 50 -22.23 3.91 -0.48
N ILE A 51 -22.26 4.19 0.82
CA ILE A 51 -21.23 3.76 1.77
C ILE A 51 -21.81 2.71 2.69
N TYR A 52 -21.09 1.60 2.82
CA TYR A 52 -21.40 0.48 3.68
C TYR A 52 -20.41 0.38 4.82
N LEU A 53 -20.91 0.19 6.04
CA LEU A 53 -20.10 -0.04 7.24
C LEU A 53 -20.36 -1.46 7.73
N ILE A 54 -19.41 -2.35 7.50
CA ILE A 54 -19.53 -3.79 7.76
C ILE A 54 -18.95 -4.11 9.13
N ASP A 55 -19.82 -4.52 10.06
CA ASP A 55 -19.46 -4.85 11.43
C ASP A 55 -18.86 -6.27 11.54
N CYS A 56 -17.55 -6.36 11.36
CA CYS A 56 -16.78 -7.61 11.39
C CYS A 56 -16.80 -8.31 12.77
N LEU A 57 -17.26 -7.64 13.84
CA LEU A 57 -17.40 -8.27 15.16
C LEU A 57 -18.73 -8.99 15.34
N GLN A 58 -19.79 -8.49 14.70
CA GLN A 58 -21.08 -9.17 14.64
C GLN A 58 -21.03 -10.34 13.64
N ILE A 59 -20.38 -10.12 12.50
CA ILE A 59 -20.17 -11.13 11.46
C ILE A 59 -18.84 -11.84 11.70
N LYS A 60 -18.82 -12.80 12.64
CA LYS A 60 -17.57 -13.44 13.07
C LYS A 60 -16.87 -14.28 11.99
N GLU A 61 -17.65 -14.94 11.13
CA GLU A 61 -17.15 -15.80 10.07
C GLU A 61 -17.73 -15.36 8.72
N PRO A 62 -17.01 -14.55 7.93
CA PRO A 62 -17.51 -14.10 6.64
C PRO A 62 -17.51 -15.21 5.60
N ARG A 63 -16.79 -16.32 5.80
CA ARG A 63 -16.68 -17.41 4.81
C ARG A 63 -16.32 -16.84 3.42
N GLU A 64 -17.09 -17.19 2.39
CA GLU A 64 -16.94 -16.72 1.00
C GLU A 64 -17.70 -15.42 0.70
N THR A 65 -18.30 -14.79 1.71
CA THR A 65 -19.21 -13.64 1.56
C THR A 65 -18.51 -12.30 1.42
N CYS A 66 -17.18 -12.29 1.30
CA CYS A 66 -16.37 -11.12 0.94
C CYS A 66 -15.51 -11.38 -0.30
N SER A 67 -15.98 -12.24 -1.21
CA SER A 67 -15.24 -12.62 -2.41
C SER A 67 -14.86 -11.43 -3.31
N PHE A 68 -15.60 -10.32 -3.27
CA PHE A 68 -15.25 -9.09 -4.00
C PHE A 68 -13.82 -8.57 -3.68
N LEU A 69 -13.31 -8.81 -2.46
CA LEU A 69 -11.95 -8.45 -2.05
C LEU A 69 -10.89 -9.31 -2.77
N SER A 70 -11.15 -10.61 -2.89
CA SER A 70 -10.25 -11.59 -3.51
C SER A 70 -10.50 -11.81 -5.00
N SER A 71 -11.50 -11.16 -5.59
CA SER A 71 -11.77 -11.22 -7.03
C SER A 71 -10.85 -10.31 -7.83
N PRO A 72 -10.55 -10.63 -9.10
CA PRO A 72 -9.83 -9.72 -9.99
C PRO A 72 -10.61 -8.42 -10.22
N ASP A 73 -11.94 -8.45 -10.20
CA ASP A 73 -12.81 -7.28 -10.23
C ASP A 73 -13.86 -7.37 -9.11
N PRO A 74 -14.27 -6.26 -8.47
CA PRO A 74 -13.88 -4.85 -8.72
C PRO A 74 -12.42 -4.54 -8.38
N LYS A 75 -11.88 -3.42 -8.88
CA LYS A 75 -10.64 -2.84 -8.36
C LYS A 75 -10.85 -2.30 -6.94
N LYS A 76 -9.97 -2.63 -5.99
CA LYS A 76 -10.06 -2.14 -4.60
C LYS A 76 -9.18 -0.92 -4.39
N ILE A 77 -9.80 0.24 -4.18
CA ILE A 77 -9.14 1.52 -3.98
C ILE A 77 -8.95 1.73 -2.49
N PHE A 78 -7.71 1.88 -2.05
CA PHE A 78 -7.34 2.17 -0.67
C PHE A 78 -6.47 3.42 -0.58
N HIS A 79 -6.14 3.79 0.64
CA HIS A 79 -5.05 4.72 0.93
C HIS A 79 -4.13 4.13 2.00
N SER A 80 -2.85 3.88 1.68
CA SER A 80 -1.87 3.32 2.62
C SER A 80 -2.25 1.93 3.17
N CYS A 81 -2.67 1.02 2.29
CA CYS A 81 -3.44 -0.20 2.58
C CYS A 81 -2.73 -1.36 3.29
N ARG A 82 -1.46 -1.21 3.68
CA ARG A 82 -0.63 -2.36 4.11
C ARG A 82 -1.23 -3.07 5.32
N GLU A 83 -1.62 -2.32 6.33
CA GLU A 83 -2.22 -2.89 7.54
C GLU A 83 -3.67 -3.33 7.33
N ASP A 84 -4.41 -2.66 6.43
CA ASP A 84 -5.76 -3.04 6.04
C ASP A 84 -5.80 -4.45 5.44
N ILE A 85 -4.84 -4.78 4.57
CA ILE A 85 -4.73 -6.11 3.96
C ILE A 85 -4.49 -7.18 5.04
N GLU A 86 -3.61 -6.92 6.01
CA GLU A 86 -3.39 -7.83 7.14
C GLU A 86 -4.66 -7.98 8.01
N ALA A 87 -5.39 -6.89 8.23
CA ALA A 87 -6.63 -6.90 9.00
C ALA A 87 -7.72 -7.69 8.28
N ILE A 88 -7.91 -7.47 6.98
CA ILE A 88 -8.83 -8.23 6.13
C ILE A 88 -8.46 -9.71 6.13
N TYR A 89 -7.17 -10.04 6.01
CA TYR A 89 -6.71 -11.42 6.08
C TYR A 89 -7.03 -12.07 7.44
N SER A 90 -6.87 -11.35 8.55
CA SER A 90 -7.20 -11.85 9.90
C SER A 90 -8.68 -12.26 10.05
N TRP A 91 -9.57 -11.69 9.24
CA TRP A 91 -11.01 -11.95 9.28
C TRP A 91 -11.49 -12.92 8.20
N THR A 92 -10.93 -12.83 6.99
CA THR A 92 -11.37 -13.62 5.82
C THR A 92 -10.51 -14.84 5.52
N ASN A 93 -9.28 -14.88 6.05
CA ASN A 93 -8.23 -15.84 5.67
C ASN A 93 -7.92 -15.83 4.16
N LYS A 94 -8.19 -14.71 3.47
CA LYS A 94 -7.94 -14.50 2.04
C LYS A 94 -7.24 -13.16 1.81
N GLY A 95 -6.39 -13.14 0.78
CA GLY A 95 -5.74 -11.91 0.32
C GLY A 95 -6.68 -11.02 -0.48
N VAL A 96 -6.28 -9.76 -0.66
CA VAL A 96 -6.97 -8.78 -1.50
C VAL A 96 -6.24 -8.71 -2.85
N LEU A 97 -7.00 -8.77 -3.96
CA LEU A 97 -6.46 -8.68 -5.32
C LEU A 97 -6.81 -7.34 -5.98
N ASN A 98 -6.13 -6.98 -7.07
CA ASN A 98 -6.41 -5.78 -7.88
C ASN A 98 -6.54 -4.49 -7.03
N ILE A 99 -5.50 -4.21 -6.24
CA ILE A 99 -5.43 -3.05 -5.35
C ILE A 99 -4.97 -1.81 -6.13
N TYR A 100 -5.53 -0.65 -5.76
CA TYR A 100 -5.01 0.67 -6.09
C TYR A 100 -4.78 1.44 -4.80
N ASP A 101 -3.55 1.84 -4.53
CA ASP A 101 -3.23 2.64 -3.34
C ASP A 101 -3.00 4.12 -3.72
N THR A 102 -3.93 4.98 -3.30
CA THR A 102 -3.89 6.42 -3.60
C THR A 102 -2.67 7.14 -3.01
N GLN A 103 -2.06 6.63 -1.95
CA GLN A 103 -0.83 7.19 -1.37
C GLN A 103 0.39 6.87 -2.24
N ILE A 104 0.49 5.62 -2.71
CA ILE A 104 1.55 5.20 -3.63
C ILE A 104 1.41 5.96 -4.96
N ALA A 105 0.19 6.02 -5.48
CA ALA A 105 -0.15 6.78 -6.67
C ALA A 105 0.31 8.24 -6.57
N ASN A 106 -0.02 8.93 -5.47
CA ASN A 106 0.42 10.30 -5.24
C ASN A 106 1.95 10.44 -5.29
N SER A 107 2.68 9.52 -4.67
CA SER A 107 4.14 9.54 -4.64
C SER A 107 4.77 9.27 -6.02
N LEU A 108 4.16 8.43 -6.86
CA LEU A 108 4.60 8.18 -8.24
C LEU A 108 4.33 9.38 -9.17
N LEU A 109 3.27 10.14 -8.88
CA LEU A 109 2.93 11.40 -9.55
C LEU A 109 3.80 12.58 -9.07
N GLY A 110 4.78 12.33 -8.19
CA GLY A 110 5.74 13.34 -7.70
C GLY A 110 5.25 14.13 -6.48
N GLY A 111 4.12 13.73 -5.89
CA GLY A 111 3.61 14.30 -4.64
C GLY A 111 4.40 13.87 -3.40
N THR A 112 3.95 14.33 -2.24
CA THR A 112 4.55 13.99 -0.95
C THR A 112 4.43 12.49 -0.66
N TYR A 113 5.57 11.88 -0.29
CA TYR A 113 5.62 10.51 0.20
C TYR A 113 4.97 10.40 1.58
N SER A 114 4.17 9.36 1.79
CA SER A 114 3.43 9.13 3.05
C SER A 114 2.50 10.29 3.46
N ILE A 115 1.89 10.97 2.49
CA ILE A 115 0.80 11.91 2.76
C ILE A 115 -0.40 11.17 3.38
N SER A 116 -1.07 11.76 4.38
CA SER A 116 -2.29 11.15 4.95
C SER A 116 -3.49 11.34 4.03
N TYR A 117 -4.50 10.48 4.15
CA TYR A 117 -5.74 10.58 3.36
C TYR A 117 -6.35 11.98 3.46
N GLN A 118 -6.55 12.50 4.68
CA GLN A 118 -7.16 13.82 4.88
C GLN A 118 -6.31 14.95 4.30
N ALA A 119 -4.98 14.83 4.31
CA ALA A 119 -4.10 15.82 3.70
C ALA A 119 -4.18 15.74 2.17
N LEU A 120 -4.25 14.54 1.60
CA LEU A 120 -4.39 14.32 0.17
C LEU A 120 -5.74 14.84 -0.35
N VAL A 121 -6.84 14.54 0.35
CA VAL A 121 -8.18 15.12 0.06
C VAL A 121 -8.13 16.64 0.09
N LYS A 122 -7.51 17.23 1.12
CA LYS A 122 -7.38 18.69 1.20
C LYS A 122 -6.57 19.28 0.06
N GLU A 123 -5.47 18.63 -0.33
CA GLU A 123 -4.61 19.10 -1.42
C GLU A 123 -5.30 19.01 -2.79
N LYS A 124 -5.98 17.89 -3.05
CA LYS A 124 -6.49 17.53 -4.38
C LYS A 124 -7.93 17.97 -4.62
N ILE A 125 -8.75 17.96 -3.58
CA ILE A 125 -10.20 18.25 -3.63
C ILE A 125 -10.51 19.58 -2.93
N GLY A 126 -9.62 20.08 -2.07
CA GLY A 126 -9.81 21.36 -1.37
C GLY A 126 -10.71 21.27 -0.13
N LEU A 127 -11.16 20.06 0.23
CA LEU A 127 -12.08 19.82 1.35
C LEU A 127 -11.32 19.33 2.59
N LYS A 128 -11.84 19.67 3.77
CA LYS A 128 -11.31 19.17 5.04
C LYS A 128 -12.10 17.95 5.48
N VAL A 129 -11.40 16.83 5.65
CA VAL A 129 -11.92 15.64 6.33
C VAL A 129 -11.47 15.69 7.79
N SER A 130 -12.36 15.29 8.71
CA SER A 130 -12.02 15.26 10.13
C SER A 130 -10.95 14.20 10.42
N LYS A 131 -10.17 14.40 11.49
CA LYS A 131 -9.20 13.42 12.03
C LYS A 131 -9.66 12.84 13.37
N ASP A 132 -10.87 13.18 13.78
CA ASP A 132 -11.45 12.76 15.05
C ASP A 132 -11.65 11.23 15.04
N GLU A 133 -11.77 10.57 16.18
CA GLU A 133 -11.98 9.12 16.28
C GLU A 133 -10.88 8.14 15.78
N THR A 134 -9.82 8.61 15.08
CA THR A 134 -8.65 7.81 14.62
C THR A 134 -8.00 6.91 15.69
N ARG A 135 -8.17 7.22 16.98
CA ARG A 135 -7.59 6.49 18.12
C ARG A 135 -8.63 6.10 19.16
N THR A 136 -9.77 5.60 18.71
CA THR A 136 -10.85 5.16 19.60
C THR A 136 -10.95 3.64 19.68
N ASN A 137 -11.74 3.15 20.64
CA ASN A 137 -11.92 1.71 20.82
C ASN A 137 -12.94 1.18 19.80
N TRP A 138 -12.46 0.81 18.63
CA TRP A 138 -13.25 0.20 17.55
C TRP A 138 -13.81 -1.19 17.89
N LEU A 139 -13.40 -1.81 19.00
CA LEU A 139 -13.99 -3.05 19.49
C LEU A 139 -15.23 -2.84 20.37
N LYS A 140 -15.49 -1.61 20.82
CA LYS A 140 -16.66 -1.31 21.63
C LYS A 140 -17.94 -1.38 20.79
N ARG A 141 -19.01 -1.91 21.36
CA ARG A 141 -20.36 -1.89 20.78
C ARG A 141 -21.38 -1.34 21.77
N PRO A 142 -22.43 -0.63 21.30
CA PRO A 142 -22.59 -0.13 19.92
C PRO A 142 -21.50 0.92 19.59
N LEU A 143 -21.20 1.09 18.30
CA LEU A 143 -20.37 2.20 17.84
C LEU A 143 -21.13 3.51 18.04
N THR A 144 -20.41 4.59 18.37
CA THR A 144 -21.03 5.91 18.49
C THR A 144 -21.34 6.49 17.11
N GLU A 145 -22.28 7.43 17.03
CA GLU A 145 -22.56 8.15 15.79
C GLU A 145 -21.32 8.86 15.23
N ALA A 146 -20.46 9.39 16.11
CA ALA A 146 -19.19 10.00 15.72
C ALA A 146 -18.24 8.99 15.04
N GLN A 147 -18.10 7.78 15.60
CA GLN A 147 -17.28 6.71 15.00
C GLN A 147 -17.83 6.30 13.64
N LEU A 148 -19.16 6.15 13.51
CA LEU A 148 -19.77 5.76 12.23
C LEU A 148 -19.60 6.84 11.15
N ASN A 149 -19.80 8.11 11.50
CA ASN A 149 -19.59 9.22 10.58
C ASN A 149 -18.12 9.37 10.17
N TYR A 150 -17.20 9.18 11.11
CA TYR A 150 -15.77 9.17 10.83
C TYR A 150 -15.40 8.06 9.85
N ALA A 151 -15.80 6.81 10.15
CA ALA A 151 -15.54 5.65 9.32
C ALA A 151 -16.07 5.86 7.88
N ALA A 152 -17.29 6.37 7.73
CA ALA A 152 -17.83 6.68 6.41
C ALA A 152 -17.02 7.75 5.67
N SER A 153 -16.44 8.72 6.38
CA SER A 153 -15.65 9.80 5.77
C SER A 153 -14.30 9.34 5.19
N ASP A 154 -13.71 8.26 5.73
CA ASP A 154 -12.41 7.74 5.28
C ASP A 154 -12.47 7.06 3.91
N VAL A 155 -13.67 6.64 3.46
CA VAL A 155 -13.88 6.12 2.10
C VAL A 155 -14.62 7.08 1.17
N TYR A 156 -15.14 8.19 1.69
CA TYR A 156 -16.04 9.08 0.94
C TYR A 156 -15.38 9.65 -0.33
N TYR A 157 -14.16 10.16 -0.22
CA TYR A 157 -13.45 10.81 -1.33
C TYR A 157 -12.40 9.92 -2.02
N LEU A 158 -12.23 8.66 -1.61
CA LEU A 158 -11.20 7.78 -2.19
C LEU A 158 -11.41 7.54 -3.69
N ILE A 159 -12.66 7.36 -4.13
CA ILE A 159 -12.97 7.18 -5.56
C ILE A 159 -12.68 8.46 -6.35
N ASP A 160 -12.93 9.64 -5.78
CA ASP A 160 -12.63 10.92 -6.44
C ASP A 160 -11.11 11.10 -6.61
N LEU A 161 -10.34 10.81 -5.56
CA LEU A 161 -8.88 10.80 -5.61
C LEU A 161 -8.37 9.83 -6.68
N TYR A 162 -8.90 8.60 -6.71
CA TYR A 162 -8.57 7.62 -7.73
C TYR A 162 -8.81 8.14 -9.15
N ARG A 163 -10.01 8.68 -9.42
CA ARG A 163 -10.36 9.21 -10.75
C ARG A 163 -9.43 10.34 -11.19
N GLN A 164 -9.13 11.28 -10.29
CA GLN A 164 -8.20 12.38 -10.57
C GLN A 164 -6.78 11.87 -10.83
N GLN A 165 -6.31 10.93 -10.02
CA GLN A 165 -4.98 10.34 -10.19
C GLN A 165 -4.86 9.55 -11.49
N ILE A 166 -5.90 8.82 -11.91
CA ILE A 166 -5.93 8.14 -13.22
C ILE A 166 -5.81 9.15 -14.37
N GLU A 167 -6.49 10.29 -14.28
CA GLU A 167 -6.34 11.36 -15.28
C GLU A 167 -4.91 11.94 -15.28
N GLU A 168 -4.30 12.14 -14.10
CA GLU A 168 -2.90 12.55 -13.99
C GLU A 168 -1.94 11.50 -14.59
N PHE A 169 -2.17 10.21 -14.33
CA PHE A 169 -1.37 9.12 -14.88
C PHE A 169 -1.47 9.02 -16.40
N SER A 170 -2.60 9.38 -17.02
CA SER A 170 -2.75 9.40 -18.48
C SER A 170 -1.75 10.32 -19.18
N LYS A 171 -1.15 11.26 -18.43
CA LYS A 171 -0.13 12.20 -18.89
C LYS A 171 1.29 11.69 -18.61
N THR A 172 1.43 10.43 -18.17
CA THR A 172 2.69 9.78 -17.77
C THR A 172 2.77 8.35 -18.33
N ASN A 173 3.93 7.71 -18.17
CA ASN A 173 4.17 6.30 -18.50
C ASN A 173 4.31 5.41 -17.25
N LYS A 174 3.80 5.86 -16.09
CA LYS A 174 4.08 5.25 -14.77
C LYS A 174 2.96 4.37 -14.22
N LEU A 175 1.89 4.14 -14.98
CA LEU A 175 0.77 3.32 -14.52
C LEU A 175 1.20 1.88 -14.21
N GLU A 176 2.06 1.30 -15.06
CA GLU A 176 2.69 -0.01 -14.83
C GLU A 176 3.47 -0.04 -13.49
N TRP A 177 4.14 1.07 -13.13
CA TRP A 177 4.91 1.13 -11.89
C TRP A 177 3.99 1.05 -10.67
N LEU A 178 2.82 1.69 -10.74
CA LEU A 178 1.81 1.62 -9.69
C LEU A 178 1.26 0.20 -9.55
N GLU A 179 0.94 -0.46 -10.66
CA GLU A 179 0.45 -1.84 -10.65
C GLU A 179 1.48 -2.79 -10.01
N GLU A 180 2.76 -2.63 -10.34
CA GLU A 180 3.82 -3.40 -9.69
C GLU A 180 3.91 -3.07 -8.17
N GLU A 181 3.82 -1.80 -7.76
CA GLU A 181 3.88 -1.43 -6.33
C GLU A 181 2.66 -1.90 -5.53
N SER A 182 1.46 -1.80 -6.08
CA SER A 182 0.23 -2.20 -5.38
C SER A 182 0.11 -3.72 -5.26
N ASN A 183 0.64 -4.50 -6.20
CA ASN A 183 0.61 -5.95 -6.15
C ASN A 183 1.68 -6.57 -5.24
N LYS A 184 2.75 -5.82 -4.88
CA LYS A 184 3.74 -6.26 -3.88
C LYS A 184 3.15 -6.62 -2.52
N GLY A 185 2.07 -5.97 -2.11
CA GLY A 185 1.41 -6.25 -0.82
C GLY A 185 0.53 -7.51 -0.82
N SER A 186 0.17 -8.03 -2.00
CA SER A 186 -0.66 -9.23 -2.13
C SER A 186 0.15 -10.52 -2.02
N ALA A 187 1.45 -10.44 -2.31
CA ALA A 187 2.44 -11.44 -1.96
C ALA A 187 3.07 -11.04 -0.62
N LEU A 188 3.35 -12.03 0.21
CA LEU A 188 4.20 -11.89 1.37
C LEU A 188 5.59 -11.40 0.90
N ASP A 189 5.79 -10.09 0.76
CA ASP A 189 7.10 -9.51 0.42
C ASP A 189 7.97 -9.54 1.69
N SER A 190 8.38 -10.76 2.04
CA SER A 190 9.70 -11.00 2.58
C SER A 190 10.69 -10.48 1.54
N PHE A 191 11.18 -9.24 1.75
CA PHE A 191 12.58 -8.99 1.45
C PHE A 191 13.32 -10.22 1.95
N ILE A 192 14.07 -10.90 1.08
CA ILE A 192 14.92 -12.02 1.47
C ILE A 192 15.65 -11.55 2.73
N GLU A 193 15.24 -12.05 3.90
CA GLU A 193 15.92 -11.72 5.14
C GLU A 193 17.35 -12.17 4.92
N LEU A 194 18.29 -11.22 4.99
CA LEU A 194 19.70 -11.50 4.84
C LEU A 194 20.03 -12.70 5.74
N PRO A 195 20.59 -13.79 5.21
CA PRO A 195 21.23 -14.79 6.03
C PRO A 195 22.28 -14.05 6.87
N ARG A 196 22.10 -14.03 8.19
CA ARG A 196 23.00 -13.34 9.13
C ARG A 196 24.45 -13.83 9.01
N ASP A 197 24.65 -14.98 8.37
CA ASP A 197 25.90 -15.73 8.37
C ASP A 197 26.76 -15.53 7.12
N LYS A 198 26.30 -14.80 6.09
CA LYS A 198 27.17 -14.38 4.97
C LYS A 198 27.78 -13.01 5.27
N LEU A 199 28.87 -13.01 6.03
CA LEU A 199 29.70 -11.83 6.27
C LEU A 199 30.41 -11.41 4.98
N PHE A 200 30.14 -10.18 4.54
CA PHE A 200 30.93 -9.54 3.48
C PHE A 200 32.19 -8.89 4.03
N SER A 201 33.27 -9.07 3.28
CA SER A 201 34.60 -8.53 3.55
C SER A 201 34.81 -7.14 2.93
N ILE A 202 33.81 -6.25 3.00
CA ILE A 202 34.03 -4.83 2.67
C ILE A 202 34.22 -4.03 3.96
N GLN A 203 35.10 -3.03 3.89
CA GLN A 203 35.31 -2.15 5.02
C GLN A 203 34.08 -1.25 5.22
N LYS A 204 33.77 -0.88 6.47
CA LYS A 204 32.68 0.08 6.78
C LYS A 204 32.81 1.41 6.02
N LYS A 205 34.04 1.80 5.66
CA LYS A 205 34.31 2.99 4.86
C LYS A 205 33.83 2.81 3.42
N GLU A 206 34.14 1.68 2.79
CA GLU A 206 33.72 1.34 1.43
C GLU A 206 32.19 1.23 1.34
N GLU A 207 31.54 0.56 2.30
CA GLU A 207 30.06 0.49 2.37
C GLU A 207 29.44 1.89 2.38
N LYS A 208 30.01 2.82 3.17
CA LYS A 208 29.55 4.20 3.25
C LYS A 208 29.74 4.96 1.94
N GLU A 209 30.84 4.74 1.24
CA GLU A 209 31.12 5.36 -0.06
C GLU A 209 30.14 4.87 -1.13
N ILE A 210 29.92 3.55 -1.23
CA ILE A 210 28.90 2.95 -2.11
C ILE A 210 27.52 3.54 -1.84
N LEU A 211 27.10 3.62 -0.57
CA LEU A 211 25.79 4.17 -0.20
C LEU A 211 25.64 5.66 -0.53
N ASN A 212 26.73 6.43 -0.46
CA ASN A 212 26.70 7.83 -0.87
C ASN A 212 26.53 7.98 -2.39
N GLU A 213 27.27 7.20 -3.18
CA GLU A 213 27.11 7.18 -4.64
C GLU A 213 25.73 6.72 -5.06
N PHE A 214 25.24 5.62 -4.46
CA PHE A 214 23.90 5.12 -4.74
C PHE A 214 22.83 6.15 -4.36
N ASN A 215 22.96 6.84 -3.22
CA ASN A 215 22.04 7.91 -2.88
C ASN A 215 22.05 9.06 -3.89
N ASN A 216 23.22 9.46 -4.37
CA ASN A 216 23.33 10.53 -5.37
C ASN A 216 22.63 10.11 -6.68
N MET A 217 22.82 8.86 -7.09
CA MET A 217 22.13 8.25 -8.23
C MET A 217 20.61 8.25 -8.05
N VAL A 218 20.10 7.80 -6.90
CA VAL A 218 18.66 7.81 -6.57
C VAL A 218 18.09 9.22 -6.69
N ASN A 219 18.75 10.23 -6.12
CA ASN A 219 18.30 11.62 -6.20
C ASN A 219 18.31 12.16 -7.64
N LYS A 220 19.31 11.79 -8.44
CA LYS A 220 19.38 12.19 -9.86
C LYS A 220 18.23 11.58 -10.67
N ILE A 221 18.03 10.27 -10.57
CA ILE A 221 16.93 9.55 -11.26
C ILE A 221 15.58 10.12 -10.82
N SER A 222 15.38 10.35 -9.52
CA SER A 222 14.13 10.88 -8.98
C SER A 222 13.75 12.25 -9.56
N ARG A 223 14.73 13.12 -9.83
CA ARG A 223 14.49 14.42 -10.48
C ARG A 223 14.11 14.27 -11.95
N ILE A 224 14.78 13.37 -12.67
CA ILE A 224 14.53 13.10 -14.09
C ILE A 224 13.14 12.50 -14.27
N GLU A 225 12.84 11.45 -13.51
CA GLU A 225 11.58 10.71 -13.56
C GLU A 225 10.45 11.43 -12.84
N ARG A 226 10.72 12.54 -12.13
CA ARG A 226 9.75 13.27 -11.30
C ARG A 226 8.98 12.35 -10.36
N ILE A 227 9.72 11.58 -9.57
CA ILE A 227 9.19 10.67 -8.54
C ILE A 227 9.80 11.00 -7.19
N ASN A 228 9.12 10.62 -6.11
CA ASN A 228 9.70 10.77 -4.79
C ASN A 228 10.93 9.84 -4.60
N PRO A 229 12.08 10.35 -4.11
CA PRO A 229 13.28 9.54 -3.93
C PRO A 229 13.14 8.44 -2.87
N THR A 230 12.32 8.65 -1.85
CA THR A 230 12.07 7.63 -0.81
C THR A 230 11.26 6.46 -1.38
N LEU A 231 10.30 6.74 -2.26
CA LEU A 231 9.56 5.69 -2.96
C LEU A 231 10.47 4.92 -3.93
N LEU A 232 11.35 5.62 -4.67
CA LEU A 232 12.33 4.96 -5.51
C LEU A 232 13.21 4.04 -4.64
N PHE A 233 13.95 4.60 -3.69
CA PHE A 233 14.73 3.85 -2.72
C PHE A 233 14.95 4.64 -1.42
N SER A 234 14.31 4.21 -0.34
CA SER A 234 14.65 4.67 1.01
C SER A 234 16.11 4.35 1.36
N LYS A 235 16.70 5.07 2.32
CA LYS A 235 18.07 4.82 2.79
C LYS A 235 18.29 3.38 3.25
N GLN A 236 17.28 2.80 3.91
CA GLN A 236 17.31 1.42 4.36
C GLN A 236 17.29 0.45 3.18
N ASN A 237 16.43 0.69 2.18
CA ASN A 237 16.35 -0.18 0.99
C ASN A 237 17.60 -0.06 0.11
N GLN A 238 18.25 1.12 0.07
CA GLN A 238 19.56 1.26 -0.56
C GLN A 238 20.58 0.34 0.10
N ARG A 239 20.63 0.34 1.44
CA ARG A 239 21.50 -0.54 2.21
C ARG A 239 21.20 -2.02 1.98
N ILE A 240 19.93 -2.41 2.03
CA ILE A 240 19.52 -3.81 1.79
C ILE A 240 19.94 -4.26 0.39
N LEU A 241 19.73 -3.45 -0.64
CA LEU A 241 20.10 -3.83 -2.01
C LEU A 241 21.61 -4.01 -2.14
N VAL A 242 22.42 -3.08 -1.59
CA VAL A 242 23.88 -3.20 -1.58
C VAL A 242 24.32 -4.50 -0.89
N LEU A 243 23.77 -4.79 0.29
CA LEU A 243 24.11 -6.02 1.04
C LEU A 243 23.67 -7.28 0.28
N ASN A 244 22.50 -7.27 -0.37
CA ASN A 244 22.02 -8.39 -1.18
C ASN A 244 22.89 -8.58 -2.43
N THR A 245 23.33 -7.51 -3.08
CA THR A 245 24.23 -7.57 -4.23
C THR A 245 25.57 -8.16 -3.85
N LEU A 246 26.13 -7.76 -2.72
CA LEU A 246 27.33 -8.39 -2.18
C LEU A 246 27.08 -9.89 -1.90
N SER A 247 25.95 -10.22 -1.26
CA SER A 247 25.52 -11.58 -0.84
C SER A 247 25.32 -12.60 -1.94
N PHE A 248 24.68 -12.15 -3.01
CA PHE A 248 24.07 -13.04 -4.01
C PHE A 248 24.43 -12.63 -5.44
N GLY A 249 25.17 -11.55 -5.63
CA GLY A 249 25.41 -10.95 -6.94
C GLY A 249 24.28 -10.01 -7.37
N LEU A 250 24.59 -9.16 -8.35
CA LEU A 250 23.69 -8.09 -8.81
C LEU A 250 22.37 -8.62 -9.37
N GLU A 251 22.42 -9.62 -10.25
CA GLU A 251 21.22 -10.12 -10.93
C GLU A 251 20.20 -10.71 -9.94
N ILE A 252 20.64 -11.46 -8.94
CA ILE A 252 19.75 -12.02 -7.90
C ILE A 252 19.19 -10.89 -7.02
N ALA A 253 20.02 -9.93 -6.64
CA ALA A 253 19.57 -8.81 -5.80
C ALA A 253 18.50 -7.94 -6.51
N LEU A 254 18.64 -7.72 -7.83
CA LEU A 254 17.68 -6.97 -8.64
C LEU A 254 16.36 -7.70 -8.87
N GLN A 255 16.31 -9.04 -8.74
CA GLN A 255 15.05 -9.79 -8.76
C GLN A 255 14.21 -9.56 -7.48
N GLY A 256 14.84 -9.11 -6.39
CA GLY A 256 14.16 -8.81 -5.12
C GLY A 256 13.48 -7.43 -5.06
N ILE A 257 13.38 -6.72 -6.17
CA ILE A 257 12.73 -5.40 -6.27
C ILE A 257 11.76 -5.37 -7.46
N THR A 258 10.94 -4.32 -7.56
CA THR A 258 10.05 -4.15 -8.72
C THR A 258 10.85 -4.00 -10.01
N ASN A 259 10.28 -4.48 -11.12
CA ASN A 259 10.90 -4.41 -12.44
C ASN A 259 11.15 -2.95 -12.85
N TRP A 260 10.22 -2.04 -12.57
CA TRP A 260 10.44 -0.62 -12.87
C TRP A 260 11.64 -0.04 -12.11
N ARG A 261 11.81 -0.35 -10.81
CA ARG A 261 12.98 0.08 -10.03
C ARG A 261 14.26 -0.50 -10.60
N SER A 262 14.26 -1.80 -10.88
CA SER A 262 15.39 -2.51 -11.46
C SER A 262 15.83 -1.87 -12.78
N ARG A 263 14.89 -1.66 -13.71
CA ARG A 263 15.13 -0.99 -15.00
C ARG A 263 15.78 0.38 -14.85
N LEU A 264 15.31 1.20 -13.91
CA LEU A 264 15.85 2.56 -13.71
C LEU A 264 17.29 2.57 -13.18
N ILE A 265 17.67 1.61 -12.34
CA ILE A 265 18.96 1.65 -11.65
C ILE A 265 20.01 0.71 -12.23
N LYS A 266 19.63 -0.34 -12.97
CA LYS A 266 20.50 -1.48 -13.29
C LYS A 266 21.87 -1.08 -13.84
N GLU A 267 21.91 -0.24 -14.88
CA GLU A 267 23.17 0.16 -15.53
C GLU A 267 24.06 0.98 -14.59
N HIS A 268 23.50 2.02 -13.98
CA HIS A 268 24.24 2.93 -13.11
C HIS A 268 24.69 2.24 -11.81
N PHE A 269 23.82 1.42 -11.21
CA PHE A 269 24.14 0.67 -10.00
C PHE A 269 25.19 -0.41 -10.28
N SER A 270 25.14 -1.08 -11.43
CA SER A 270 26.21 -2.01 -11.86
C SER A 270 27.55 -1.29 -11.97
N ALA A 271 27.59 -0.08 -12.52
CA ALA A 271 28.81 0.71 -12.64
C ALA A 271 29.38 1.10 -11.25
N ILE A 272 28.52 1.50 -10.32
CA ILE A 272 28.91 1.74 -8.91
C ILE A 272 29.49 0.45 -8.32
N MET A 273 28.79 -0.68 -8.38
CA MET A 273 29.28 -1.92 -7.77
C MET A 273 30.62 -2.38 -8.37
N LYS A 274 30.81 -2.22 -9.69
CA LYS A 274 32.07 -2.54 -10.38
C LYS A 274 33.24 -1.64 -9.98
N SER A 275 33.01 -0.35 -9.70
CA SER A 275 34.08 0.56 -9.26
C SER A 275 34.65 0.18 -7.89
N PHE A 276 33.89 -0.57 -7.09
CA PHE A 276 34.30 -1.17 -5.82
C PHE A 276 34.65 -2.67 -5.93
N GLY A 277 34.87 -3.19 -7.15
CA GLY A 277 35.33 -4.56 -7.37
C GLY A 277 34.27 -5.65 -7.18
N VAL A 278 32.98 -5.29 -7.16
CA VAL A 278 31.86 -6.24 -7.05
C VAL A 278 31.31 -6.53 -8.45
N SER A 279 31.43 -7.77 -8.89
CA SER A 279 30.93 -8.27 -10.18
C SER A 279 29.49 -8.75 -10.10
#